data_AF-A0A0D3FIC2-F1
#
_entry.id   AF-A0A0D3FIC2-F1
#
_cell.length_a   1.000
_cell.length_b   1.000
_cell.length_c   1.000
_cell.angle_alpha   90.00
_cell.angle_beta   90.00
_cell.angle_gamma   90.00
#
_symmetry.space_group_name_H-M   'P 1'
#
loop_
_entity.id
_entity.type
_entity.pdbx_description
1 polymer ?
#
loop_
_entity_poly.entity_id
_entity_poly.type
_entity_poly.pdbx_seq_one_letter_code
_entity_poly.pdbx_strand_id
1 'polypeptide(L)'
;MIKPEVVIPELARAAGAEAVFAHGEVSRDECRAEEKVSKAVEKEGIEVKYFWGSTLYHLDDLPFRLEDMPSNYGGFREAVKGLDVRKVLDAPEEVKCVPMKNVLEPGEIPTLAELGLTAPPAMAHGSKAAVGSTLIGGEAEALERLKKFASECCMQPNKGDKDSTRDSIYGANFSCKISPWLATGCLSPRFMYEELKKHASRAIPSGSTPKNGDGTSDAGTNWLMFELLWRDFFRFITKKYSSAQKTSEVAPATGCTPTPALA
;
A
#
# COMPACT_ATOMS: atom_id res chain seq x y z
N MET A 1 -2.52 -24.19 -4.82
CA MET A 1 -3.19 -22.87 -4.79
C MET A 1 -4.04 -22.72 -6.03
N ILE A 2 -5.25 -22.21 -5.85
CA ILE A 2 -6.18 -21.94 -6.94
C ILE A 2 -5.75 -20.65 -7.65
N LYS A 3 -5.96 -20.57 -8.97
CA LYS A 3 -5.52 -19.44 -9.80
C LYS A 3 -6.66 -18.43 -10.01
N PRO A 4 -6.46 -17.13 -9.71
CA PRO A 4 -7.49 -16.10 -9.91
C PRO A 4 -8.02 -16.03 -11.34
N GLU A 5 -7.17 -16.25 -12.33
CA GLU A 5 -7.54 -16.24 -13.76
C GLU A 5 -8.48 -17.38 -14.18
N VAL A 6 -8.73 -18.34 -13.30
CA VAL A 6 -9.71 -19.42 -13.49
C VAL A 6 -10.99 -19.12 -12.72
N VAL A 7 -10.87 -18.78 -11.43
CA VAL A 7 -12.03 -18.63 -10.54
C VAL A 7 -12.81 -17.35 -10.79
N ILE A 8 -12.13 -16.23 -11.05
CA ILE A 8 -12.82 -14.93 -11.21
C ILE A 8 -13.79 -14.94 -12.41
N PRO A 9 -13.41 -15.42 -13.62
CA PRO A 9 -14.35 -15.54 -14.73
C PRO A 9 -15.55 -16.45 -14.41
N GLU A 10 -15.34 -17.57 -13.73
CA GLU A 10 -16.40 -18.50 -13.33
C GLU A 10 -17.40 -17.84 -12.38
N LEU A 11 -16.90 -17.16 -11.34
CA LEU A 11 -17.72 -16.42 -10.38
C LEU A 11 -18.47 -15.27 -11.05
N ALA A 12 -17.81 -14.52 -11.92
CA ALA A 12 -18.41 -13.39 -12.62
C ALA A 12 -19.56 -13.86 -13.53
N ARG A 13 -19.37 -14.97 -14.27
CA ARG A 13 -20.41 -15.58 -15.08
C ARG A 13 -21.58 -16.09 -14.23
N ALA A 14 -21.29 -16.82 -13.15
CA ALA A 14 -22.31 -17.34 -12.25
C ALA A 14 -23.14 -16.23 -11.60
N ALA A 15 -22.49 -15.12 -11.24
CA ALA A 15 -23.15 -13.95 -10.66
C ALA A 15 -23.93 -13.10 -11.68
N GLY A 16 -23.76 -13.34 -13.00
CA GLY A 16 -24.29 -12.45 -14.03
C GLY A 16 -23.66 -11.05 -13.98
N ALA A 17 -22.38 -10.96 -13.62
CA ALA A 17 -21.68 -9.69 -13.46
C ALA A 17 -21.39 -9.04 -14.82
N GLU A 18 -21.62 -7.73 -14.91
CA GLU A 18 -21.25 -6.92 -16.07
C GLU A 18 -19.79 -6.44 -15.99
N ALA A 19 -19.26 -6.32 -14.78
CA ALA A 19 -17.89 -5.86 -14.54
C ALA A 19 -17.25 -6.48 -13.30
N VAL A 20 -15.92 -6.59 -13.34
CA VAL A 20 -15.05 -6.94 -12.21
C VAL A 20 -14.19 -5.73 -11.86
N PHE A 21 -14.16 -5.35 -10.58
CA PHE A 21 -13.40 -4.21 -10.08
C PHE A 21 -12.29 -4.68 -9.13
N ALA A 22 -11.09 -4.12 -9.27
CA ALA A 22 -9.96 -4.43 -8.41
C ALA A 22 -9.02 -3.22 -8.26
N HIS A 23 -8.14 -3.26 -7.26
CA HIS A 23 -6.99 -2.34 -7.22
C HIS A 23 -5.87 -2.88 -8.12
N GLY A 24 -5.21 -1.97 -8.85
CA GLY A 24 -4.04 -2.29 -9.65
C GLY A 24 -2.77 -2.35 -8.81
N GLU A 25 -1.98 -3.40 -9.03
CA GLU A 25 -0.68 -3.62 -8.42
C GLU A 25 0.47 -3.25 -9.36
N VAL A 26 1.69 -3.26 -8.82
CA VAL A 26 2.86 -2.67 -9.51
C VAL A 26 4.02 -3.63 -9.67
N SER A 27 4.05 -4.70 -8.90
CA SER A 27 5.06 -5.75 -8.99
C SER A 27 4.78 -6.66 -10.17
N ARG A 28 5.85 -7.28 -10.69
CA ARG A 28 5.85 -8.07 -11.92
C ARG A 28 4.83 -9.20 -11.89
N ASP A 29 4.79 -9.97 -10.81
CA ASP A 29 4.00 -11.19 -10.73
C ASP A 29 2.51 -10.86 -10.62
N GLU A 30 2.18 -9.83 -9.85
CA GLU A 30 0.83 -9.28 -9.72
C GLU A 30 0.36 -8.68 -11.06
N CYS A 31 1.16 -7.83 -11.72
CA CYS A 31 0.83 -7.32 -13.06
C CYS A 31 0.56 -8.45 -14.07
N ARG A 32 1.35 -9.53 -14.03
CA ARG A 32 1.14 -10.71 -14.90
C ARG A 32 -0.13 -11.48 -14.53
N ALA A 33 -0.46 -11.58 -13.25
CA ALA A 33 -1.69 -12.18 -12.79
C ALA A 33 -2.91 -11.36 -13.25
N GLU A 34 -2.86 -10.03 -13.10
CA GLU A 34 -3.88 -9.10 -13.58
C GLU A 34 -4.11 -9.21 -15.09
N GLU A 35 -3.04 -9.29 -15.89
CA GLU A 35 -3.14 -9.50 -17.34
C GLU A 35 -3.84 -10.82 -17.70
N LYS A 36 -3.57 -11.89 -16.95
CA LYS A 36 -4.22 -13.18 -17.17
C LYS A 36 -5.70 -13.14 -16.77
N VAL A 37 -6.02 -12.52 -15.63
CA VAL A 37 -7.39 -12.33 -15.16
C VAL A 37 -8.17 -11.50 -16.16
N SER A 38 -7.64 -10.36 -16.60
CA SER A 38 -8.27 -9.47 -17.59
C SER A 38 -8.60 -10.24 -18.86
N LYS A 39 -7.62 -10.93 -19.46
CA LYS A 39 -7.83 -11.74 -20.66
C LYS A 39 -8.85 -12.86 -20.46
N ALA A 40 -8.96 -13.44 -19.27
CA ALA A 40 -9.89 -14.53 -18.99
C ALA A 40 -11.32 -14.01 -18.80
N VAL A 41 -11.49 -12.89 -18.11
CA VAL A 41 -12.80 -12.26 -17.85
C VAL A 41 -13.34 -11.57 -19.11
N GLU A 42 -12.50 -10.88 -19.88
CA GLU A 42 -12.89 -10.22 -21.14
C GLU A 42 -13.36 -11.23 -22.20
N LYS A 43 -12.83 -12.46 -22.19
CA LYS A 43 -13.32 -13.55 -23.08
C LYS A 43 -14.76 -13.94 -22.79
N GLU A 44 -15.24 -13.70 -21.58
CA GLU A 44 -16.63 -13.91 -21.18
C GLU A 44 -17.53 -12.70 -21.53
N GLY A 45 -16.97 -11.65 -22.14
CA GLY A 45 -17.69 -10.41 -22.45
C GLY A 45 -17.92 -9.52 -21.22
N ILE A 46 -17.19 -9.74 -20.14
CA ILE A 46 -17.32 -9.00 -18.87
C ILE A 46 -16.20 -7.96 -18.80
N GLU A 47 -16.54 -6.74 -18.37
CA GLU A 47 -15.57 -5.64 -18.25
C GLU A 47 -14.65 -5.84 -17.03
N VAL A 48 -13.38 -5.46 -17.14
CA VAL A 48 -12.46 -5.44 -15.98
C VAL A 48 -11.90 -4.03 -15.78
N LYS A 49 -12.02 -3.53 -14.54
CA LYS A 49 -11.57 -2.19 -14.16
C LYS A 49 -10.61 -2.24 -12.98
N TYR A 50 -9.39 -1.78 -13.22
CA TYR A 50 -8.37 -1.60 -12.18
C TYR A 50 -8.30 -0.14 -11.75
N PHE A 51 -8.26 0.09 -10.44
CA PHE A 51 -8.11 1.43 -9.86
C PHE A 51 -6.80 1.57 -9.10
N TRP A 52 -6.25 2.78 -9.14
CA TRP A 52 -5.10 3.13 -8.32
C TRP A 52 -5.56 3.62 -6.94
N GLY A 53 -5.14 2.94 -5.87
CA GLY A 53 -5.63 3.26 -4.52
C GLY A 53 -4.60 3.17 -3.39
N SER A 54 -3.42 2.60 -3.66
CA SER A 54 -2.47 2.21 -2.62
C SER A 54 -1.61 3.35 -2.09
N THR A 55 -1.48 4.49 -2.77
CA THR A 55 -0.53 5.56 -2.39
C THR A 55 -1.20 6.75 -1.74
N LEU A 56 -0.40 7.59 -1.07
CA LEU A 56 -0.85 8.85 -0.49
C LEU A 56 -1.19 9.86 -1.60
N TYR A 57 -0.24 10.13 -2.50
CA TYR A 57 -0.50 10.88 -3.72
C TYR A 57 -1.03 9.96 -4.81
N HIS A 58 -2.06 10.38 -5.53
CA HIS A 58 -2.57 9.59 -6.64
C HIS A 58 -1.60 9.64 -7.81
N LEU A 59 -1.50 8.55 -8.58
CA LEU A 59 -0.62 8.46 -9.75
C LEU A 59 -0.89 9.61 -10.74
N ASP A 60 -2.17 9.88 -11.02
CA ASP A 60 -2.60 10.93 -11.95
C ASP A 60 -2.34 12.37 -11.47
N ASP A 61 -2.02 12.57 -10.19
CA ASP A 61 -1.73 13.91 -9.64
C ASP A 61 -0.23 14.22 -9.68
N LEU A 62 0.61 13.29 -10.12
CA LEU A 62 2.06 13.52 -10.20
C LEU A 62 2.36 14.59 -11.27
N PRO A 63 3.24 15.56 -10.99
CA PRO A 63 3.57 16.65 -11.91
C PRO A 63 4.58 16.24 -12.99
N PHE A 64 4.71 14.93 -13.23
CA PHE A 64 5.58 14.33 -14.21
C PHE A 64 4.98 12.98 -14.63
N ARG A 65 5.34 12.53 -15.82
CA ARG A 65 4.96 11.18 -16.27
C ARG A 65 5.79 10.15 -15.53
N LEU A 66 5.28 8.93 -15.42
CA LEU A 66 5.95 7.88 -14.68
C LEU A 66 7.35 7.54 -15.23
N GLU A 67 7.58 7.69 -16.54
CA GLU A 67 8.88 7.49 -17.18
C GLU A 67 9.93 8.50 -16.68
N ASP A 68 9.48 9.70 -16.35
CA ASP A 68 10.28 10.84 -15.91
C ASP A 68 10.45 10.85 -14.36
N MET A 69 9.86 9.86 -13.68
CA MET A 69 9.98 9.69 -12.22
C MET A 69 11.45 9.70 -11.77
N PRO A 70 11.84 10.59 -10.83
CA PRO A 70 13.20 10.65 -10.31
C PRO A 70 13.69 9.31 -9.75
N SER A 71 14.97 8.99 -10.00
CA SER A 71 15.57 7.72 -9.56
C SER A 71 15.99 7.71 -8.08
N ASN A 72 15.99 8.87 -7.43
CA ASN A 72 16.30 9.00 -6.02
C ASN A 72 15.16 9.71 -5.26
N TYR A 73 15.02 9.39 -3.98
CA TYR A 73 13.95 9.90 -3.13
C TYR A 73 13.97 11.43 -3.02
N GLY A 74 15.15 12.05 -2.92
CA GLY A 74 15.26 13.51 -2.79
C GLY A 74 14.65 14.25 -3.99
N GLY A 75 14.96 13.79 -5.20
CA GLY A 75 14.38 14.32 -6.44
C GLY A 75 12.86 14.12 -6.52
N PHE A 76 12.37 12.94 -6.12
CA PHE A 76 10.93 12.68 -6.06
C PHE A 76 10.23 13.62 -5.08
N ARG A 77 10.75 13.74 -3.86
CA ARG A 77 10.18 14.57 -2.79
C ARG A 77 10.07 16.03 -3.20
N GLU A 78 11.10 16.59 -3.83
CA GLU A 78 11.01 17.97 -4.33
C GLU A 78 10.04 18.10 -5.51
N ALA A 79 9.98 17.10 -6.40
CA ALA A 79 9.06 17.14 -7.53
C ALA A 79 7.58 17.10 -7.09
N VAL A 80 7.23 16.37 -6.04
CA VAL A 80 5.85 16.29 -5.51
C VAL A 80 5.55 17.33 -4.43
N LYS A 81 6.45 18.28 -4.21
CA LYS A 81 6.27 19.33 -3.20
C LYS A 81 5.12 20.25 -3.59
N GLY A 82 4.21 20.48 -2.65
CA GLY A 82 3.04 21.33 -2.85
C GLY A 82 1.85 20.63 -3.50
N LEU A 83 1.93 19.32 -3.78
CA LEU A 83 0.74 18.55 -4.12
C LEU A 83 -0.19 18.42 -2.92
N ASP A 84 -1.49 18.43 -3.20
CA ASP A 84 -2.50 18.16 -2.19
C ASP A 84 -2.82 16.67 -2.13
N VAL A 85 -2.97 16.15 -0.90
CA VAL A 85 -3.46 14.79 -0.68
C VAL A 85 -4.97 14.77 -0.96
N ARG A 86 -5.41 13.88 -1.86
CA ARG A 86 -6.84 13.70 -2.14
C ARG A 86 -7.60 13.32 -0.86
N LYS A 87 -8.82 13.82 -0.72
CA LYS A 87 -9.73 13.43 0.36
C LYS A 87 -9.95 11.92 0.38
N VAL A 88 -10.19 11.37 1.56
CA VAL A 88 -10.62 9.99 1.72
C VAL A 88 -12.04 9.82 1.16
N LEU A 89 -12.33 8.63 0.65
CA LEU A 89 -13.68 8.26 0.22
C LEU A 89 -14.46 7.76 1.43
N ASP A 90 -15.70 8.21 1.58
CA ASP A 90 -16.58 7.69 2.61
C ASP A 90 -16.96 6.24 2.30
N ALA A 91 -16.94 5.38 3.32
CA ALA A 91 -17.43 4.02 3.19
C ALA A 91 -18.96 4.03 3.01
N PRO A 92 -19.52 3.21 2.12
CA PRO A 92 -20.96 3.10 1.99
C PRO A 92 -21.57 2.57 3.29
N GLU A 93 -22.68 3.16 3.75
CA GLU A 93 -23.40 2.70 4.96
C GLU A 93 -24.00 1.30 4.75
N GLU A 94 -24.43 1.00 3.53
CA GLU A 94 -25.00 -0.28 3.14
C GLU A 94 -24.50 -0.70 1.75
N VAL A 95 -24.21 -1.99 1.60
CA VAL A 95 -23.89 -2.61 0.31
C VAL A 95 -24.96 -3.63 -0.02
N LYS A 96 -25.64 -3.45 -1.15
CA LYS A 96 -26.60 -4.43 -1.66
C LYS A 96 -25.84 -5.57 -2.31
N CYS A 97 -25.86 -6.74 -1.68
CA CYS A 97 -25.30 -7.95 -2.26
C CYS A 97 -26.39 -8.73 -3.02
N VAL A 98 -26.01 -9.37 -4.12
CA VAL A 98 -26.84 -10.44 -4.70
C VAL A 98 -27.03 -11.54 -3.65
N PRO A 99 -28.19 -12.21 -3.57
CA PRO A 99 -28.42 -13.27 -2.59
C PRO A 99 -27.43 -14.43 -2.81
N MET A 100 -26.34 -14.44 -2.04
CA MET A 100 -25.23 -15.39 -2.19
C MET A 100 -25.73 -16.83 -2.19
N LYS A 101 -26.63 -17.19 -1.26
CA LYS A 101 -27.12 -18.58 -1.09
C LYS A 101 -27.79 -19.23 -2.31
N ASN A 102 -28.26 -18.45 -3.29
CA ASN A 102 -28.91 -19.00 -4.48
C ASN A 102 -28.00 -18.98 -5.72
N VAL A 103 -26.81 -18.37 -5.64
CA VAL A 103 -25.95 -18.10 -6.80
C VAL A 103 -24.48 -18.47 -6.52
N LEU A 104 -23.95 -18.18 -5.34
CA LEU A 104 -22.56 -18.38 -4.94
C LEU A 104 -22.42 -18.71 -3.44
N GLU A 105 -21.76 -19.81 -3.12
CA GLU A 105 -21.41 -20.14 -1.73
C GLU A 105 -20.22 -19.29 -1.24
N PRO A 106 -20.29 -18.65 -0.05
CA PRO A 106 -19.22 -17.77 0.46
C PRO A 106 -17.84 -18.42 0.64
N GLY A 107 -17.79 -19.76 0.73
CA GLY A 107 -16.58 -20.50 1.06
C GLY A 107 -16.17 -20.36 2.53
N GLU A 108 -15.18 -21.15 2.95
CA GLU A 108 -14.59 -21.09 4.28
C GLU A 108 -13.21 -20.43 4.22
N ILE A 109 -12.82 -19.73 5.29
CA ILE A 109 -11.47 -19.16 5.40
C ILE A 109 -10.51 -20.31 5.71
N PRO A 110 -9.45 -20.53 4.89
CA PRO A 110 -8.56 -21.66 5.06
C PRO A 110 -7.69 -21.52 6.31
N THR A 111 -7.37 -22.66 6.90
CA THR A 111 -6.38 -22.78 7.98
C THR A 111 -4.95 -22.79 7.41
N LEU A 112 -3.95 -22.48 8.25
CA LEU A 112 -2.55 -22.58 7.84
C LEU A 112 -2.18 -24.00 7.38
N ALA A 113 -2.73 -25.03 8.02
CA ALA A 113 -2.49 -26.42 7.69
C ALA A 113 -3.00 -26.78 6.28
N GLU A 114 -4.18 -26.29 5.90
CA GLU A 114 -4.74 -26.48 4.56
C GLU A 114 -3.91 -25.79 3.47
N LEU A 115 -3.22 -24.71 3.84
CA LEU A 115 -2.24 -24.03 2.96
C LEU A 115 -0.86 -24.72 2.96
N GLY A 116 -0.66 -25.79 3.72
CA GLY A 116 0.63 -26.48 3.86
C GLY A 116 1.65 -25.69 4.68
N LEU A 117 1.20 -24.77 5.53
CA LEU A 117 2.03 -23.91 6.37
C LEU A 117 1.97 -24.37 7.83
N THR A 118 3.12 -24.35 8.50
CA THR A 118 3.20 -24.62 9.94
C THR A 118 3.04 -23.32 10.73
N ALA A 119 2.22 -23.34 11.78
CA ALA A 119 2.08 -22.20 12.67
C ALA A 119 3.42 -21.93 13.39
N PRO A 120 3.91 -20.68 13.44
CA PRO A 120 5.09 -20.33 14.22
C PRO A 120 4.91 -20.71 15.70
N PRO A 121 5.97 -21.11 16.43
CA PRO A 121 5.88 -21.53 17.84
C PRO A 121 5.23 -20.49 18.76
N ALA A 122 5.33 -19.19 18.44
CA ALA A 122 4.71 -18.10 19.21
C ALA A 122 3.17 -18.07 19.12
N MET A 123 2.56 -18.79 18.16
CA MET A 123 1.11 -18.95 18.03
C MET A 123 0.60 -20.20 18.76
N ALA A 124 1.50 -21.07 19.22
CA ALA A 124 1.20 -22.30 19.94
C ALA A 124 1.41 -22.10 21.44
N HIS A 125 0.33 -21.79 22.16
CA HIS A 125 0.20 -21.83 23.63
C HIS A 125 1.09 -20.86 24.47
N GLY A 126 0.43 -19.89 25.10
CA GLY A 126 0.59 -19.56 26.53
C GLY A 126 1.93 -18.99 27.03
N SER A 127 2.91 -18.74 26.18
CA SER A 127 4.20 -18.18 26.60
C SER A 127 4.13 -16.66 26.64
N LYS A 128 4.52 -16.05 27.79
CA LYS A 128 4.57 -14.58 27.98
C LYS A 128 5.34 -13.95 26.84
N ALA A 129 4.60 -13.33 25.95
CA ALA A 129 5.15 -12.87 24.72
C ALA A 129 5.64 -11.42 24.94
N ALA A 130 6.89 -11.15 24.57
CA ALA A 130 7.53 -9.85 24.77
C ALA A 130 6.66 -8.71 24.19
N VAL A 131 6.82 -7.49 24.71
CA VAL A 131 6.11 -6.29 24.22
C VAL A 131 6.29 -6.19 22.70
N GLY A 132 5.22 -6.45 21.94
CA GLY A 132 5.26 -6.70 20.48
C GLY A 132 4.54 -7.99 20.05
N SER A 133 3.99 -8.74 20.99
CA SER A 133 3.39 -10.04 20.77
C SER A 133 1.90 -10.02 20.47
N THR A 134 1.55 -10.72 19.38
CA THR A 134 0.22 -10.83 18.76
C THR A 134 -0.21 -9.57 18.00
N LEU A 135 0.29 -9.44 16.78
CA LEU A 135 -0.31 -8.57 15.77
C LEU A 135 -1.62 -9.21 15.32
N ILE A 136 -2.74 -8.53 15.56
CA ILE A 136 -4.07 -8.96 15.12
C ILE A 136 -4.32 -8.33 13.74
N GLY A 137 -4.68 -9.16 12.75
CA GLY A 137 -5.01 -8.67 11.40
C GLY A 137 -6.37 -7.97 11.32
N GLY A 138 -6.62 -7.28 10.22
CA GLY A 138 -7.93 -6.70 9.90
C GLY A 138 -8.04 -5.20 10.17
N GLU A 139 -8.98 -4.56 9.48
CA GLU A 139 -9.24 -3.11 9.54
C GLU A 139 -9.64 -2.63 10.94
N ALA A 140 -10.50 -3.37 11.64
CA ALA A 140 -10.97 -2.98 12.97
C ALA A 140 -9.80 -2.77 13.96
N GLU A 141 -8.83 -3.69 13.97
CA GLU A 141 -7.62 -3.54 14.78
C GLU A 141 -6.73 -2.40 14.24
N ALA A 142 -6.62 -2.25 12.91
CA ALA A 142 -5.85 -1.18 12.29
C ALA A 142 -6.30 0.21 12.77
N LEU A 143 -7.61 0.43 12.81
CA LEU A 143 -8.22 1.69 13.24
C LEU A 143 -8.00 1.94 14.74
N GLU A 144 -8.08 0.91 15.57
CA GLU A 144 -7.80 1.03 17.01
C GLU A 144 -6.31 1.32 17.28
N ARG A 145 -5.41 0.69 16.53
CA ARG A 145 -3.96 0.95 16.57
C ARG A 145 -3.64 2.36 16.11
N LEU A 146 -4.31 2.84 15.05
CA LEU A 146 -4.14 4.20 14.56
C LEU A 146 -4.52 5.25 15.60
N LYS A 147 -5.64 5.07 16.32
CA LYS A 147 -6.04 5.98 17.41
C LYS A 147 -4.98 6.05 18.51
N LYS A 148 -4.45 4.89 18.94
CA LYS A 148 -3.39 4.81 19.94
C LYS A 148 -2.12 5.51 19.45
N PHE A 149 -1.70 5.22 18.23
CA PHE A 149 -0.55 5.86 17.59
C PHE A 149 -0.73 7.38 17.48
N ALA A 150 -1.90 7.85 17.07
CA ALA A 150 -2.22 9.28 16.98
C ALA A 150 -2.09 9.98 18.34
N SER A 151 -2.58 9.35 19.40
CA SER A 151 -2.45 9.84 20.78
C SER A 151 -0.98 9.91 21.23
N GLU A 152 -0.21 8.84 20.98
CA GLU A 152 1.24 8.79 21.28
C GLU A 152 2.02 9.91 20.56
N CYS A 153 1.73 10.14 19.28
CA CYS A 153 2.35 11.21 18.49
C CYS A 153 2.04 12.61 19.05
N CYS A 154 0.84 12.83 19.59
CA CYS A 154 0.47 14.13 20.18
C CYS A 154 1.17 14.39 21.53
N MET A 155 1.55 13.34 22.27
CA MET A 155 2.19 13.45 23.58
C MET A 155 3.71 13.66 23.52
N GLN A 156 4.34 13.51 22.36
CA GLN A 156 5.78 13.67 22.17
C GLN A 156 6.06 14.70 21.05
N PRO A 157 5.87 16.01 21.30
CA PRO A 157 6.33 17.01 20.35
C PRO A 157 7.86 16.93 20.22
N ASN A 158 8.33 16.90 18.98
CA ASN A 158 9.74 16.73 18.60
C ASN A 158 10.63 17.69 19.40
N LYS A 159 11.40 17.20 20.39
CA LYS A 159 12.48 17.99 20.99
C LYS A 159 13.58 18.04 19.94
N GLY A 160 13.74 19.20 19.31
CA GLY A 160 14.72 19.43 18.25
C GLY A 160 16.15 19.37 18.76
N ASP A 161 16.66 18.17 19.06
CA ASP A 161 18.06 17.99 19.38
C ASP A 161 18.83 17.70 18.10
N LYS A 162 19.55 18.73 17.63
CA LYS A 162 20.45 18.71 16.48
C LYS A 162 21.76 17.98 16.81
N ASP A 163 21.74 16.79 17.42
CA ASP A 163 22.98 15.99 17.51
C ASP A 163 22.81 14.51 17.93
N SER A 164 21.75 13.83 17.49
CA SER A 164 21.69 12.37 17.68
C SER A 164 21.35 11.63 16.40
N THR A 165 22.40 11.02 15.88
CA THR A 165 22.47 9.98 14.86
C THR A 165 21.28 9.01 14.92
N ARG A 166 20.42 9.06 13.89
CA ARG A 166 19.68 7.95 13.23
C ARG A 166 18.81 6.97 14.05
N ASP A 167 18.69 7.09 15.37
CA ASP A 167 17.77 6.27 16.17
C ASP A 167 16.51 7.05 16.55
N SER A 168 15.84 7.61 15.54
CA SER A 168 14.56 8.25 15.74
C SER A 168 13.56 7.17 16.19
N ILE A 169 13.17 7.25 17.47
CA ILE A 169 12.10 6.48 18.12
C ILE A 169 10.84 6.41 17.23
N TYR A 170 10.66 7.34 16.32
CA TYR A 170 9.55 7.39 15.38
C TYR A 170 9.67 6.39 14.21
N GLY A 171 10.85 6.14 13.65
CA GLY A 171 11.03 5.22 12.52
C GLY A 171 10.76 3.76 12.89
N ALA A 172 11.33 3.30 14.01
CA ALA A 172 11.08 1.96 14.53
C ALA A 172 9.62 1.78 15.00
N ASN A 173 9.03 2.81 15.63
CA ASN A 173 7.63 2.76 16.06
C ASN A 173 6.65 2.77 14.88
N PHE A 174 6.91 3.52 13.80
CA PHE A 174 6.11 3.46 12.57
C PHE A 174 6.15 2.07 11.94
N SER A 175 7.37 1.58 11.73
CA SER A 175 7.64 0.33 11.03
C SER A 175 7.05 -0.87 11.76
N CYS A 176 7.04 -0.88 13.10
CA CYS A 176 6.56 -2.03 13.86
C CYS A 176 5.08 -1.92 14.27
N LYS A 177 4.50 -0.72 14.39
CA LYS A 177 3.15 -0.54 14.95
C LYS A 177 2.03 -0.34 13.92
N ILE A 178 2.33 0.01 12.67
CA ILE A 178 1.28 0.32 11.66
C ILE A 178 1.56 -0.32 10.29
N SER A 179 2.82 -0.55 9.93
CA SER A 179 3.17 -1.05 8.59
C SER A 179 2.44 -2.33 8.13
N PRO A 180 2.10 -3.32 8.99
CA PRO A 180 1.40 -4.53 8.54
C PRO A 180 0.04 -4.22 7.92
N TRP A 181 -0.73 -3.30 8.51
CA TRP A 181 -2.05 -2.93 8.01
C TRP A 181 -1.99 -2.04 6.76
N LEU A 182 -0.94 -1.21 6.63
CA LEU A 182 -0.68 -0.47 5.38
C LEU A 182 -0.28 -1.40 4.23
N ALA A 183 0.41 -2.51 4.55
CA ALA A 183 0.86 -3.49 3.57
C ALA A 183 -0.29 -4.38 3.05
N THR A 184 -1.25 -4.73 3.91
CA THR A 184 -2.42 -5.54 3.54
C THR A 184 -3.61 -4.71 3.06
N GLY A 185 -3.51 -3.38 3.06
CA GLY A 185 -4.62 -2.49 2.70
C GLY A 185 -5.72 -2.38 3.75
N CYS A 186 -5.54 -2.98 4.94
CA CYS A 186 -6.44 -2.78 6.08
C CYS A 186 -6.41 -1.34 6.60
N LEU A 187 -5.38 -0.57 6.25
CA LEU A 187 -5.31 0.86 6.49
C LEU A 187 -4.87 1.58 5.21
N SER A 188 -5.59 2.63 4.84
CA SER A 188 -5.23 3.50 3.71
C SER A 188 -4.24 4.59 4.16
N PRO A 189 -3.20 4.92 3.37
CA PRO A 189 -2.28 6.03 3.67
C PRO A 189 -3.01 7.38 3.73
N ARG A 190 -4.04 7.58 2.90
CA ARG A 190 -4.85 8.81 2.90
C ARG A 190 -5.66 8.93 4.18
N PHE A 191 -6.27 7.83 4.64
CA PHE A 191 -7.01 7.81 5.90
C PHE A 191 -6.09 8.06 7.10
N MET A 192 -4.94 7.40 7.13
CA MET A 192 -3.92 7.62 8.16
C MET A 192 -3.47 9.09 8.21
N TYR A 193 -3.17 9.70 7.06
CA TYR A 193 -2.77 11.10 6.96
C TYR A 193 -3.87 12.04 7.48
N GLU A 194 -5.12 11.83 7.05
CA GLU A 194 -6.24 12.66 7.44
C GLU A 194 -6.53 12.58 8.95
N GLU A 195 -6.54 11.37 9.53
CA GLU A 195 -6.79 11.19 10.96
C GLU A 195 -5.67 11.80 11.82
N LEU A 196 -4.41 11.60 11.44
CA LEU A 196 -3.29 12.19 12.17
C LEU A 196 -3.27 13.72 12.08
N LYS A 197 -3.65 14.29 10.93
CA LYS A 197 -3.85 15.73 10.77
C LYS A 197 -4.96 16.25 11.68
N LYS A 198 -6.11 15.57 11.75
CA LYS A 198 -7.22 15.92 12.67
C LYS A 198 -6.82 15.86 14.14
N HIS A 199 -6.01 14.87 14.54
CA HIS A 199 -5.53 14.74 15.91
C HIS A 199 -4.50 15.83 16.27
N ALA A 200 -3.57 16.16 15.37
CA ALA A 200 -2.61 17.24 15.58
C ALA A 200 -3.29 18.61 15.75
N SER A 201 -4.32 18.92 14.95
CA SER A 201 -5.07 20.17 15.07
C SER A 201 -5.88 20.28 16.37
N ARG A 202 -6.40 19.16 16.90
CA ARG A 202 -7.19 19.12 18.15
C ARG A 202 -6.35 19.25 19.43
N ALA A 203 -5.07 18.88 19.37
CA ALA A 203 -4.16 19.00 20.50
C ALA A 203 -3.70 20.44 20.77
N ILE A 204 -4.01 21.40 19.88
CA ILE A 204 -3.70 22.83 20.03
C ILE A 204 -4.89 23.51 20.74
N PRO A 205 -4.74 24.07 21.95
CA PRO A 205 -5.79 24.85 22.58
C PRO A 205 -6.17 26.06 21.73
N SER A 206 -7.46 26.31 21.55
CA SER A 206 -8.00 27.53 20.92
C SER A 206 -7.47 28.77 21.67
N GLY A 207 -6.41 29.39 21.14
CA GLY A 207 -5.79 30.57 21.76
C GLY A 207 -4.44 30.98 21.16
N SER A 208 -3.71 30.06 20.53
CA SER A 208 -2.48 30.39 19.81
C SER A 208 -2.73 30.54 18.32
N THR A 209 -2.93 31.79 17.86
CA THR A 209 -2.76 32.14 16.44
C THR A 209 -1.39 31.68 15.94
N PRO A 210 -1.28 30.97 14.80
CA PRO A 210 0.02 30.63 14.25
C PRO A 210 0.67 31.93 13.77
N LYS A 211 1.67 32.41 14.51
CA LYS A 211 2.59 33.42 14.00
C LYS A 211 3.42 32.76 12.91
N ASN A 212 3.40 33.37 11.72
CA ASN A 212 4.27 33.04 10.61
C ASN A 212 5.69 32.70 11.11
N GLY A 213 6.13 31.45 10.88
CA GLY A 213 7.55 31.14 10.77
C GLY A 213 8.25 30.30 11.85
N ASP A 214 7.57 29.69 12.84
CA ASP A 214 8.27 28.84 13.82
C ASP A 214 7.57 27.49 14.15
N GLY A 215 7.50 26.63 13.13
CA GLY A 215 8.08 25.27 13.12
C GLY A 215 7.67 24.18 14.12
N THR A 216 6.82 24.42 15.12
CA THR A 216 6.60 23.43 16.20
C THR A 216 5.37 22.53 16.00
N SER A 217 4.33 22.96 15.28
CA SER A 217 3.19 22.11 14.90
C SER A 217 3.46 21.20 13.70
N ASP A 218 4.43 21.57 12.87
CA ASP A 218 4.66 20.92 11.59
C ASP A 218 5.62 19.73 11.68
N ALA A 219 6.41 19.63 12.74
CA ALA A 219 7.46 18.60 12.84
C ALA A 219 6.91 17.15 12.79
N GLY A 220 5.79 16.89 13.48
CA GLY A 220 5.16 15.55 13.51
C GLY A 220 4.46 15.19 12.19
N THR A 221 3.72 16.14 11.60
CA THR A 221 3.07 15.96 10.29
C THR A 221 4.11 15.86 9.17
N ASN A 222 5.21 16.61 9.26
CA ASN A 222 6.31 16.57 8.29
C ASN A 222 7.05 15.23 8.31
N TRP A 223 7.26 14.63 9.48
CA TRP A 223 7.88 13.31 9.58
C TRP A 223 6.95 12.19 9.09
N LEU A 224 5.67 12.19 9.47
CA LEU A 224 4.70 11.22 8.93
C LEU A 224 4.61 11.30 7.41
N MET A 225 4.51 12.53 6.89
CA MET A 225 4.53 12.77 5.44
C MET A 225 5.81 12.20 4.83
N PHE A 226 6.97 12.42 5.45
CA PHE A 226 8.24 11.87 4.98
C PHE A 226 8.22 10.33 4.86
N GLU A 227 7.74 9.60 5.87
CA GLU A 227 7.66 8.13 5.84
C GLU A 227 6.64 7.61 4.81
N LEU A 228 5.47 8.23 4.71
CA LEU A 228 4.47 7.87 3.70
C LEU A 228 4.95 8.16 2.28
N LEU A 229 5.73 9.22 2.08
CA LEU A 229 6.36 9.52 0.79
C LEU A 229 7.44 8.52 0.43
N TRP A 230 8.15 7.93 1.39
CA TRP A 230 9.09 6.84 1.10
C TRP A 230 8.37 5.62 0.54
N ARG A 231 7.23 5.28 1.15
CA ARG A 231 6.36 4.20 0.67
C ARG A 231 5.84 4.47 -0.74
N ASP A 232 5.36 5.69 -1.00
CA ASP A 232 4.90 6.10 -2.34
C ASP A 232 6.04 6.05 -3.36
N PHE A 233 7.22 6.58 -3.02
CA PHE A 233 8.42 6.53 -3.87
C PHE A 233 8.72 5.10 -4.31
N PHE A 234 8.76 4.14 -3.38
CA PHE A 234 9.04 2.74 -3.71
C PHE A 234 7.92 2.09 -4.54
N ARG A 235 6.66 2.46 -4.33
CA ARG A 235 5.55 1.99 -5.17
C ARG A 235 5.68 2.52 -6.60
N PHE A 236 5.90 3.81 -6.78
CA PHE A 236 6.03 4.44 -8.10
C PHE A 236 7.27 3.97 -8.86
N ILE A 237 8.43 3.89 -8.20
CA ILE A 237 9.65 3.42 -8.86
C ILE A 237 9.52 1.95 -9.27
N THR A 238 8.85 1.11 -8.46
CA THR A 238 8.53 -0.27 -8.84
C THR A 238 7.62 -0.30 -10.07
N LYS A 239 6.55 0.51 -10.11
CA LYS A 239 5.69 0.61 -11.31
C LYS A 239 6.49 1.03 -12.55
N LYS A 240 7.39 2.01 -12.43
CA LYS A 240 8.26 2.47 -13.53
C LYS A 240 9.04 1.29 -14.13
N TYR A 241 9.74 0.53 -13.30
CA TYR A 241 10.61 -0.55 -13.77
C TYR A 241 9.86 -1.83 -14.16
N SER A 242 8.73 -2.14 -13.53
CA SER A 242 7.86 -3.24 -13.97
C SER A 242 7.24 -2.96 -15.34
N SER A 243 6.96 -1.70 -15.66
CA SER A 243 6.38 -1.30 -16.96
C SER A 243 7.44 -1.28 -18.08
N ALA A 244 8.66 -0.81 -17.80
CA ALA A 244 9.76 -0.76 -18.78
C ALA A 244 10.24 -2.15 -19.24
N GLN A 245 10.04 -3.20 -18.44
CA GLN A 245 10.35 -4.56 -18.85
C GLN A 245 9.34 -5.16 -19.84
N LYS A 246 8.22 -4.48 -20.12
CA LYS A 246 7.35 -4.83 -21.27
C LYS A 246 8.01 -4.46 -22.61
N THR A 247 8.99 -3.56 -22.62
CA THR A 247 9.69 -3.10 -23.84
C THR A 247 11.08 -3.69 -24.05
N SER A 248 11.61 -4.44 -23.08
CA SER A 248 12.93 -5.08 -23.21
C SER A 248 12.75 -6.59 -23.39
N GLU A 249 12.33 -7.01 -24.60
CA GLU A 249 12.78 -8.31 -25.08
C GLU A 249 14.31 -8.28 -25.08
N VAL A 250 14.90 -9.08 -24.20
CA VAL A 250 16.35 -9.23 -24.08
C VAL A 250 16.85 -9.71 -25.44
N ALA A 251 17.54 -8.84 -26.17
CA ALA A 251 18.33 -9.26 -27.32
C ALA A 251 19.31 -10.34 -26.83
N PRO A 252 19.33 -11.55 -27.42
CA PRO A 252 20.28 -12.56 -27.01
C PRO A 252 21.69 -12.02 -27.23
N ALA A 253 22.58 -12.26 -26.27
CA ALA A 253 23.99 -12.01 -26.46
C ALA A 253 24.48 -12.92 -27.59
N THR A 254 24.61 -12.37 -28.80
CA THR A 254 25.29 -13.04 -29.90
C THR A 254 26.77 -13.10 -29.55
N GLY A 255 27.22 -14.25 -29.05
CA GLY A 255 28.63 -14.55 -28.92
C GLY A 255 29.28 -14.49 -30.30
N CYS A 256 30.27 -13.62 -30.47
CA CYS A 256 31.16 -13.66 -31.62
C CYS A 256 31.90 -15.00 -31.60
N THR A 257 31.52 -15.92 -32.48
CA THR A 257 32.40 -17.03 -32.87
C THR A 257 33.34 -16.50 -33.97
N PRO A 258 34.67 -16.55 -33.79
CA PRO A 258 35.58 -16.27 -34.89
C PRO A 258 35.52 -17.44 -35.87
N THR A 259 35.26 -17.13 -37.14
CA THR A 259 35.34 -18.07 -38.26
C THR A 259 36.76 -18.65 -38.34
N PRO A 260 36.95 -19.97 -38.50
CA PRO A 260 38.27 -20.51 -38.76
C PRO A 260 38.71 -20.08 -40.16
N ALA A 261 39.86 -19.41 -40.24
CA ALA A 261 40.53 -19.13 -41.50
C ALA A 261 41.00 -20.47 -42.09
N LEU A 262 40.46 -20.82 -43.25
CA LEU A 262 40.98 -21.85 -44.13
C LEU A 262 42.32 -21.39 -44.71
N ALA A 263 43.35 -22.20 -44.50
CA ALA A 263 44.52 -22.35 -45.37
C ALA A 263 44.86 -23.83 -45.44
#